data_AF-A0A9Q0QWJ5-F1
#
_entry.id   AF-A0A9Q0QWJ5-F1
#
_cell.length_a   1.000
_cell.length_b   1.000
_cell.length_c   1.000
_cell.angle_alpha   90.00
_cell.angle_beta   90.00
_cell.angle_gamma   90.00
#
_symmetry.space_group_name_H-M   'P 1'
#
loop_
_entity.id
_entity.type
_entity.pdbx_description
1 polymer ?
#
loop_
_entity_poly.entity_id
_entity_poly.type
_entity_poly.pdbx_seq_one_letter_code
_entity_poly.pdbx_strand_id
1 'polypeptide(L)'
;MRYDIIPRVLLAPLSSIREELQTILPCFDQNKLESMARSPEASYSFCDIMRNALSVASYTACLFMGCTNSLLQIITNFIDLSPYRPFGTYVSCTGEGRMFTLKNPDAILQLLSYSLQLDNAVVDVACRSFKEHLGYETEFEDNLGKEDVVDLELLDLQLHLYSGGASSNEMKSIETAVKELGLSTRAMLCLCAARESEQKKQRNQEKIDNNRKKIEYTLRKLEDYRDKGKMSKIGYYDAFKLQTEREDYDANVTRLELAGIWSEIIEMLKRYELPDGFECREDWVELGTRL
;
A
#
# COMPACT_ATOMS: atom_id res chain seq x y z
N MET A 1 -17.67 2.47 8.78
CA MET A 1 -17.67 3.17 10.08
C MET A 1 -16.27 3.26 10.66
N ARG A 2 -15.90 4.38 11.28
CA ARG A 2 -14.55 4.65 11.80
C ARG A 2 -14.06 3.59 12.79
N TYR A 3 -14.87 3.22 13.78
CA TYR A 3 -14.48 2.32 14.87
C TYR A 3 -14.86 0.85 14.63
N ASP A 4 -15.51 0.49 13.52
CA ASP A 4 -15.89 -0.91 13.27
C ASP A 4 -14.69 -1.87 13.39
N ILE A 5 -14.75 -2.85 14.29
CA ILE A 5 -13.63 -3.78 14.52
C ILE A 5 -13.45 -4.78 13.38
N ILE A 6 -14.51 -5.13 12.64
CA ILE A 6 -14.51 -6.27 11.71
C ILE A 6 -13.46 -6.14 10.59
N PRO A 7 -13.28 -4.98 9.92
CA PRO A 7 -12.21 -4.81 8.94
C PRO A 7 -10.79 -4.99 9.49
N ARG A 8 -10.60 -4.98 10.82
CA ARG A 8 -9.31 -5.14 11.49
C ARG A 8 -9.06 -6.55 11.99
N VAL A 9 -10.10 -7.37 12.12
CA VAL A 9 -10.01 -8.75 12.65
C VAL A 9 -9.00 -9.58 11.86
N LEU A 10 -9.06 -9.53 10.53
CA LEU A 10 -8.12 -10.26 9.66
C LEU A 10 -6.70 -9.68 9.64
N LEU A 11 -6.43 -8.54 10.29
CA LEU A 11 -5.07 -8.05 10.47
C LEU A 11 -4.35 -8.74 11.65
N ALA A 12 -5.06 -9.58 12.41
CA ALA A 12 -4.47 -10.54 13.34
C ALA A 12 -4.06 -11.84 12.64
N PRO A 13 -2.95 -12.49 13.05
CA PRO A 13 -2.57 -13.79 12.52
C PRO A 13 -3.62 -14.86 12.89
N LEU A 14 -3.78 -15.87 12.03
CA LEU A 14 -4.77 -16.93 12.21
C LEU A 14 -4.59 -17.74 13.52
N SER A 15 -3.35 -17.79 14.03
CA SER A 15 -3.00 -18.44 15.28
C SER A 15 -3.60 -17.72 16.49
N SER A 16 -3.65 -16.38 16.45
CA SER A 16 -4.37 -15.58 17.44
C SER A 16 -5.87 -15.68 17.19
N ILE A 17 -6.33 -15.24 16.01
CA ILE A 17 -7.71 -14.82 15.69
C ILE A 17 -8.84 -15.77 16.11
N ARG A 18 -8.58 -17.07 16.27
CA ARG A 18 -9.58 -18.09 16.57
C ARG A 18 -10.24 -17.84 17.93
N GLU A 19 -9.44 -17.53 18.94
CA GLU A 19 -9.93 -17.33 20.31
C GLU A 19 -10.63 -15.97 20.44
N GLU A 20 -10.07 -14.92 19.82
CA GLU A 20 -10.70 -13.60 19.82
C GLU A 20 -12.03 -13.64 19.05
N LEU A 21 -12.11 -14.33 17.91
CA LEU A 21 -13.36 -14.49 17.16
C LEU A 21 -14.45 -15.16 18.00
N GLN A 22 -14.14 -16.26 18.69
CA GLN A 22 -15.10 -16.92 19.56
C GLN A 22 -15.62 -16.00 20.66
N THR A 23 -14.76 -15.10 21.14
CA THR A 23 -15.09 -14.13 22.19
C THR A 23 -15.91 -12.96 21.67
N ILE A 24 -15.60 -12.41 20.49
CA ILE A 24 -16.27 -11.21 19.96
C ILE A 24 -17.55 -11.52 19.18
N LEU A 25 -17.69 -12.71 18.58
CA LEU A 25 -18.88 -13.07 17.79
C LEU A 25 -20.20 -12.87 18.54
N PRO A 26 -20.33 -13.27 19.83
CA PRO A 26 -21.53 -13.00 20.62
C PRO A 26 -21.83 -11.50 20.84
N CYS A 27 -20.84 -10.61 20.69
CA CYS A 27 -21.04 -9.18 20.84
C CYS A 27 -21.85 -8.58 19.67
N PHE A 28 -21.95 -9.26 18.54
CA PHE A 28 -22.74 -8.79 17.39
C PHE A 28 -24.21 -9.23 17.43
N ASP A 29 -24.64 -9.94 18.48
CA ASP A 29 -26.05 -10.17 18.77
C ASP A 29 -26.64 -8.93 19.47
N GLN A 30 -27.56 -8.23 18.81
CA GLN A 30 -28.19 -7.00 19.32
C GLN A 30 -28.76 -7.16 20.75
N ASN A 31 -29.24 -8.35 21.10
CA ASN A 31 -29.82 -8.61 22.42
C ASN A 31 -28.78 -8.73 23.55
N LYS A 32 -27.52 -8.97 23.21
CA LYS A 32 -26.43 -9.26 24.16
C LYS A 32 -25.26 -8.28 24.07
N LEU A 33 -25.30 -7.36 23.11
CA LEU A 33 -24.24 -6.40 22.82
C LEU A 33 -23.81 -5.63 24.07
N GLU A 34 -24.72 -5.03 24.84
CA GLU A 34 -24.32 -4.20 25.99
C GLU A 34 -23.62 -4.98 27.11
N SER A 35 -24.09 -6.20 27.41
CA SER A 35 -23.51 -7.02 28.46
C SER A 35 -22.22 -7.72 28.01
N MET A 36 -22.16 -8.21 26.77
CA MET A 36 -21.00 -8.96 26.25
C MET A 36 -19.87 -8.04 25.84
N ALA A 37 -20.17 -6.91 25.19
CA ALA A 37 -19.16 -5.97 24.70
C ALA A 37 -18.43 -5.22 25.82
N ARG A 38 -19.04 -5.11 27.01
CA ARG A 38 -18.42 -4.52 28.20
C ARG A 38 -17.66 -5.54 29.06
N SER A 39 -17.60 -6.80 28.63
CA SER A 39 -16.84 -7.82 29.35
C SER A 39 -15.32 -7.57 29.28
N PRO A 40 -14.55 -7.97 30.31
CA PRO A 40 -13.09 -7.96 30.25
C PRO A 40 -12.56 -8.77 29.08
N GLU A 41 -13.15 -9.93 28.79
CA GLU A 41 -12.73 -10.85 27.73
C GLU A 41 -12.85 -10.20 26.33
N ALA A 42 -13.95 -9.50 26.06
CA ALA A 42 -14.13 -8.75 24.82
C ALA A 42 -13.12 -7.60 24.69
N SER A 43 -12.79 -6.95 25.81
CA SER A 43 -11.80 -5.87 25.84
C SER A 43 -10.37 -6.39 25.59
N TYR A 44 -10.02 -7.56 26.14
CA TYR A 44 -8.75 -8.23 25.85
C TYR A 44 -8.65 -8.63 24.38
N SER A 45 -9.70 -9.26 23.85
CA SER A 45 -9.78 -9.65 22.43
C SER A 45 -9.64 -8.45 21.50
N PHE A 46 -10.32 -7.34 21.82
CA PHE A 46 -10.17 -6.07 21.11
C PHE A 46 -8.72 -5.57 21.11
N CYS A 47 -8.08 -5.55 22.29
CA CYS A 47 -6.68 -5.12 22.42
C CYS A 47 -5.73 -6.00 21.61
N ASP A 48 -5.93 -7.32 21.61
CA ASP A 48 -5.09 -8.25 20.86
C ASP A 48 -5.24 -8.07 19.35
N ILE A 49 -6.48 -7.88 18.85
CA ILE A 49 -6.74 -7.54 17.44
C ILE A 49 -6.02 -6.25 17.06
N MET A 50 -6.20 -5.19 17.84
CA MET A 50 -5.61 -3.89 17.55
C MET A 50 -4.08 -3.89 17.66
N ARG A 51 -3.51 -4.65 18.62
CA ARG A 51 -2.06 -4.84 18.72
C ARG A 51 -1.49 -5.49 17.47
N ASN A 52 -2.14 -6.53 16.97
CA ASN A 52 -1.69 -7.18 15.74
C ASN A 52 -1.85 -6.29 14.50
N ALA A 53 -2.98 -5.59 14.37
CA ALA A 53 -3.20 -4.62 13.30
C ALA A 53 -2.14 -3.51 13.30
N LEU A 54 -1.78 -3.00 14.48
CA LEU A 54 -0.72 -2.01 14.63
C LEU A 54 0.66 -2.58 14.30
N SER A 55 0.95 -3.85 14.63
CA SER A 55 2.20 -4.52 14.25
C SER A 55 2.34 -4.61 12.73
N VAL A 56 1.29 -5.03 12.02
CA VAL A 56 1.27 -5.11 10.55
C VAL A 56 1.44 -3.73 9.92
N ALA A 57 0.70 -2.72 10.41
CA ALA A 57 0.80 -1.35 9.91
C ALA A 57 2.18 -0.74 10.17
N SER A 58 2.74 -0.94 11.37
CA SER A 58 4.08 -0.42 11.72
C SER A 58 5.18 -1.07 10.91
N TYR A 59 5.11 -2.40 10.71
CA TYR A 59 6.05 -3.13 9.86
C TYR A 59 6.01 -2.61 8.42
N THR A 60 4.81 -2.46 7.86
CA THR A 60 4.61 -1.95 6.50
C THR A 60 5.11 -0.51 6.38
N ALA A 61 4.87 0.33 7.38
CA ALA A 61 5.39 1.69 7.43
C ALA A 61 6.92 1.74 7.42
N CYS A 62 7.59 0.85 8.15
CA CYS A 62 9.05 0.76 8.10
C CYS A 62 9.57 0.39 6.71
N LEU A 63 8.86 -0.46 5.96
CA LEU A 63 9.27 -0.84 4.60
C LEU A 63 9.21 0.35 3.63
N PHE A 64 8.06 1.03 3.54
CA PHE A 64 7.93 2.14 2.59
C PHE A 64 8.63 3.43 3.03
N MET A 65 8.95 3.59 4.32
CA MET A 65 9.85 4.66 4.79
C MET A 65 11.33 4.36 4.52
N GLY A 66 11.67 3.20 3.93
CA GLY A 66 13.04 2.85 3.57
C GLY A 66 13.93 2.51 4.77
N CYS A 67 13.39 1.88 5.81
CA CYS A 67 14.17 1.46 6.96
C CYS A 67 15.29 0.50 6.53
N THR A 68 16.55 0.92 6.70
CA THR A 68 17.74 0.14 6.32
C THR A 68 18.16 -0.88 7.37
N ASN A 69 17.35 -1.08 8.42
CA ASN A 69 17.68 -1.98 9.51
C ASN A 69 17.55 -3.43 9.04
N SER A 70 18.67 -4.17 9.05
CA SER A 70 18.70 -5.59 8.70
C SER A 70 17.78 -6.45 9.58
N LEU A 71 17.49 -6.02 10.81
CA LEU A 71 16.55 -6.71 11.70
C LEU A 71 15.12 -6.73 11.14
N LEU A 72 14.74 -5.76 10.31
CA LEU A 72 13.40 -5.72 9.71
C LEU A 72 13.15 -6.92 8.80
N GLN A 73 14.19 -7.45 8.14
CA GLN A 73 14.09 -8.66 7.32
C GLN A 73 14.01 -9.94 8.17
N ILE A 74 14.48 -9.89 9.41
CA ILE A 74 14.55 -11.06 10.30
C ILE A 74 13.33 -11.11 11.22
N ILE A 75 12.70 -9.97 11.53
CA ILE A 75 11.61 -9.88 12.50
C ILE A 75 10.41 -10.75 12.13
N THR A 76 10.15 -10.93 10.84
CA THR A 76 9.08 -11.80 10.32
C THR A 76 9.33 -13.28 10.57
N ASN A 77 10.54 -13.69 10.94
CA ASN A 77 10.84 -15.07 11.37
C ASN A 77 10.44 -15.31 12.84
N PHE A 78 10.20 -14.24 13.61
CA PHE A 78 9.89 -14.31 15.04
C PHE A 78 8.49 -13.81 15.37
N ILE A 79 7.91 -12.98 14.51
CA ILE A 79 6.58 -12.39 14.69
C ILE A 79 5.70 -12.80 13.50
N ASP A 80 4.63 -13.50 13.81
CA ASP A 80 3.58 -13.81 12.85
C ASP A 80 2.79 -12.54 12.52
N LEU A 81 3.02 -11.99 11.33
CA LEU A 81 2.24 -10.89 10.80
C LEU A 81 1.13 -11.43 9.90
N SER A 82 -0.06 -10.85 9.99
CA SER A 82 -1.14 -11.23 9.08
C SER A 82 -0.73 -10.99 7.62
N PRO A 83 -1.04 -11.92 6.70
CA PRO A 83 -0.81 -11.73 5.28
C PRO A 83 -1.90 -10.87 4.62
N TYR A 84 -3.04 -10.66 5.28
CA TYR A 84 -4.17 -9.93 4.68
C TYR A 84 -3.85 -8.44 4.54
N ARG A 85 -4.24 -7.86 3.40
CA ARG A 85 -4.08 -6.44 3.09
C ARG A 85 -5.40 -5.85 2.58
N PRO A 86 -5.68 -4.57 2.84
CA PRO A 86 -6.81 -3.89 2.23
C PRO A 86 -6.71 -3.90 0.70
N PHE A 87 -7.85 -3.95 0.02
CA PHE A 87 -7.92 -3.88 -1.43
C PHE A 87 -9.16 -3.10 -1.88
N GLY A 88 -9.07 -2.47 -3.05
CA GLY A 88 -10.14 -1.63 -3.57
C GLY A 88 -10.23 -0.25 -2.88
N THR A 89 -11.35 0.42 -3.07
CA THR A 89 -11.60 1.75 -2.49
C THR A 89 -12.33 1.62 -1.16
N TYR A 90 -11.80 2.26 -0.13
CA TYR A 90 -12.42 2.33 1.19
C TYR A 90 -13.09 3.69 1.37
N VAL A 91 -14.25 3.67 2.03
CA VAL A 91 -14.98 4.86 2.46
C VAL A 91 -15.10 4.81 3.97
N SER A 92 -14.46 5.74 4.66
CA SER A 92 -14.54 5.88 6.12
C SER A 92 -15.56 6.94 6.49
N CYS A 93 -16.55 6.55 7.28
CA CYS A 93 -17.60 7.43 7.81
C CYS A 93 -17.33 7.72 9.29
N THR A 94 -17.47 8.99 9.69
CA THR A 94 -17.15 9.48 11.04
C THR A 94 -18.39 9.78 11.89
N GLY A 95 -19.61 9.61 11.35
CA GLY A 95 -20.87 10.01 12.00
C GLY A 95 -21.16 11.51 11.96
N GLU A 96 -20.22 12.33 11.46
CA GLU A 96 -20.39 13.79 11.32
C GLU A 96 -20.93 14.21 9.93
N GLY A 97 -21.31 13.23 9.10
CA GLY A 97 -21.84 13.45 7.74
C GLY A 97 -20.80 13.57 6.63
N ARG A 98 -19.52 13.68 6.99
CA ARG A 98 -18.41 13.64 6.02
C ARG A 98 -17.93 12.21 5.78
N MET A 99 -17.58 11.92 4.53
CA MET A 99 -17.02 10.64 4.11
C MET A 99 -15.61 10.82 3.59
N PHE A 100 -14.69 9.95 4.00
CA PHE A 100 -13.29 9.98 3.55
C PHE A 100 -13.00 8.80 2.64
N THR A 101 -12.57 9.06 1.40
CA THR A 101 -12.22 8.01 0.44
C THR A 101 -10.71 7.78 0.38
N LEU A 102 -10.30 6.51 0.34
CA LEU A 102 -8.91 6.09 0.12
C LEU A 102 -8.86 4.91 -0.86
N LYS A 103 -7.80 4.83 -1.65
CA LYS A 103 -7.55 3.78 -2.66
C LYS A 103 -6.23 3.04 -2.42
N ASN A 104 -5.21 3.75 -1.93
CA ASN A 104 -3.91 3.22 -1.62
C ASN A 104 -4.02 2.20 -0.46
N PRO A 105 -3.71 0.92 -0.70
CA PRO A 105 -3.90 -0.14 0.29
C PRO A 105 -3.03 0.05 1.53
N ASP A 106 -1.81 0.60 1.38
CA ASP A 106 -0.92 0.90 2.49
C ASP A 106 -1.49 2.05 3.34
N ALA A 107 -2.05 3.08 2.71
CA ALA A 107 -2.70 4.19 3.42
C ALA A 107 -3.96 3.72 4.18
N ILE A 108 -4.77 2.85 3.55
CA ILE A 108 -5.93 2.23 4.20
C ILE A 108 -5.49 1.40 5.41
N LEU A 109 -4.41 0.62 5.29
CA LEU A 109 -3.86 -0.16 6.40
C LEU A 109 -3.45 0.74 7.57
N GLN A 110 -2.76 1.86 7.29
CA GLN A 110 -2.42 2.83 8.34
C GLN A 110 -3.67 3.42 8.99
N LEU A 111 -4.67 3.80 8.19
CA LEU A 111 -5.92 4.35 8.68
C LEU A 111 -6.67 3.36 9.58
N LEU A 112 -6.82 2.10 9.16
CA LEU A 112 -7.52 1.06 9.92
C LEU A 112 -6.88 0.82 11.29
N SER A 113 -5.55 0.90 11.39
CA SER A 113 -4.80 0.68 12.63
C SER A 113 -4.78 1.92 13.55
N TYR A 114 -4.71 3.13 13.00
CA TYR A 114 -4.59 4.35 13.79
C TYR A 114 -5.90 5.07 14.10
N SER A 115 -7.00 4.78 13.37
CA SER A 115 -8.31 5.43 13.58
C SER A 115 -8.99 5.05 14.90
N LEU A 116 -8.62 3.92 15.51
CA LEU A 116 -9.14 3.41 16.79
C LEU A 116 -8.16 3.69 17.95
N GLN A 117 -7.59 4.90 18.02
CA GLN A 117 -6.76 5.29 19.16
C GLN A 117 -7.61 5.47 20.43
N LEU A 118 -7.02 5.09 21.57
CA LEU A 118 -7.65 5.06 22.87
C LEU A 118 -7.67 6.46 23.50
N ASP A 119 -8.69 7.26 23.17
CA ASP A 119 -8.93 8.54 23.84
C ASP A 119 -9.74 8.37 25.14
N ASN A 120 -10.42 7.23 25.27
CA ASN A 120 -11.29 6.85 26.38
C ASN A 120 -10.84 5.51 26.98
N ALA A 121 -11.55 5.05 28.03
CA ALA A 121 -11.33 3.72 28.59
C ALA A 121 -11.48 2.64 27.51
N VAL A 122 -10.56 1.65 27.53
CA VAL A 122 -10.51 0.54 26.55
C VAL A 122 -11.86 -0.14 26.38
N VAL A 123 -12.57 -0.36 27.47
CA VAL A 123 -13.88 -1.01 27.47
C VAL A 123 -14.91 -0.23 26.64
N ASP A 124 -14.90 1.10 26.73
CA ASP A 124 -15.85 1.94 25.99
C ASP A 124 -15.51 1.98 24.50
N VAL A 125 -14.22 2.03 24.15
CA VAL A 125 -13.75 1.97 22.75
C VAL A 125 -14.06 0.60 22.14
N ALA A 126 -13.79 -0.49 22.87
CA ALA A 126 -14.13 -1.85 22.45
C ALA A 126 -15.65 -1.97 22.24
N CYS A 127 -16.46 -1.53 23.20
CA CYS A 127 -17.91 -1.56 23.09
C CYS A 127 -18.42 -0.75 21.89
N ARG A 128 -17.88 0.45 21.66
CA ARG A 128 -18.18 1.26 20.48
C ARG A 128 -17.80 0.54 19.19
N SER A 129 -16.65 -0.12 19.15
CA SER A 129 -16.17 -0.83 17.96
C SER A 129 -17.10 -1.97 17.52
N PHE A 130 -17.69 -2.68 18.48
CA PHE A 130 -18.70 -3.71 18.20
C PHE A 130 -20.04 -3.09 17.78
N LYS A 131 -20.47 -2.00 18.43
CA LYS A 131 -21.69 -1.27 18.10
C LYS A 131 -21.68 -0.71 16.68
N GLU A 132 -20.56 -0.10 16.25
CA GLU A 132 -20.46 0.51 14.92
C GLU A 132 -20.53 -0.51 13.77
N HIS A 133 -20.20 -1.78 14.01
CA HIS A 133 -20.41 -2.83 13.00
C HIS A 133 -21.89 -3.04 12.66
N LEU A 134 -22.78 -2.82 13.62
CA LEU A 134 -24.23 -2.95 13.44
C LEU A 134 -24.90 -1.65 12.99
N GLY A 135 -24.16 -0.54 12.93
CA GLY A 135 -24.67 0.81 12.71
C GLY A 135 -24.60 1.32 11.28
N TYR A 136 -24.32 0.47 10.29
CA TYR A 136 -24.21 0.93 8.89
C TYR A 136 -25.53 1.47 8.36
N GLU A 137 -26.66 0.81 8.64
CA GLU A 137 -27.98 1.26 8.18
C GLU A 137 -28.29 2.67 8.68
N THR A 138 -28.12 2.92 9.97
CA THR A 138 -28.32 4.25 10.57
C THR A 138 -27.38 5.30 10.00
N GLU A 139 -26.10 4.97 9.81
CA GLU A 139 -25.13 5.89 9.20
C GLU A 139 -25.53 6.24 7.76
N PHE A 140 -26.00 5.27 6.99
CA PHE A 140 -26.44 5.51 5.62
C PHE A 140 -27.72 6.34 5.60
N GLU A 141 -28.72 6.05 6.42
CA GLU A 141 -29.96 6.83 6.48
C GLU A 141 -29.74 8.28 6.92
N ASP A 142 -28.90 8.52 7.93
CA ASP A 142 -28.65 9.85 8.49
C ASP A 142 -27.76 10.73 7.59
N ASN A 143 -26.98 10.12 6.70
CA ASN A 143 -25.98 10.80 5.89
C ASN A 143 -26.20 10.67 4.36
N LEU A 144 -27.13 9.84 3.89
CA LEU A 144 -27.54 9.82 2.48
C LEU A 144 -28.07 11.21 2.10
N GLY A 145 -27.33 11.91 1.22
CA GLY A 145 -27.70 13.24 0.72
C GLY A 145 -26.96 14.42 1.37
N LYS A 146 -26.12 14.18 2.39
CA LYS A 146 -25.15 15.18 2.90
C LYS A 146 -23.78 14.89 2.29
N GLU A 147 -23.65 15.03 0.97
CA GLU A 147 -22.44 14.63 0.24
C GLU A 147 -21.27 15.62 0.46
N ASP A 148 -20.60 15.51 1.62
CA ASP A 148 -19.24 16.04 1.81
C ASP A 148 -18.25 14.87 1.73
N VAL A 149 -17.86 14.51 0.50
CA VAL A 149 -16.92 13.41 0.22
C VAL A 149 -15.53 14.00 0.00
N VAL A 150 -14.59 13.61 0.86
CA VAL A 150 -13.21 14.09 0.85
C VAL A 150 -12.27 12.95 0.45
N ASP A 151 -11.49 13.16 -0.61
CA ASP A 151 -10.41 12.25 -0.97
C ASP A 151 -9.19 12.53 -0.08
N LEU A 152 -8.90 11.61 0.85
CA LEU A 152 -7.81 11.79 1.82
C LEU A 152 -6.43 11.76 1.13
N GLU A 153 -6.32 11.16 -0.06
CA GLU A 153 -5.06 11.13 -0.81
C GLU A 153 -4.74 12.45 -1.49
N LEU A 154 -5.76 13.29 -1.72
CA LEU A 154 -5.58 14.64 -2.25
C LEU A 154 -5.19 15.64 -1.16
N LEU A 155 -5.56 15.37 0.10
CA LEU A 155 -5.20 16.23 1.21
C LEU A 155 -3.70 16.22 1.47
N ASP A 156 -3.07 17.39 1.46
CA ASP A 156 -1.68 17.55 1.84
C ASP A 156 -1.53 17.59 3.37
N LEU A 157 -1.63 16.42 3.99
CA LEU A 157 -1.43 16.23 5.44
C LEU A 157 -0.06 16.76 5.92
N GLN A 158 0.92 16.94 5.04
CA GLN A 158 2.21 17.52 5.41
C GLN A 158 2.07 19.00 5.82
N LEU A 159 1.14 19.75 5.22
CA LEU A 159 0.89 21.15 5.60
C LEU A 159 0.53 21.28 7.09
N HIS A 160 -0.25 20.34 7.62
CA HIS A 160 -0.60 20.33 9.05
C HIS A 160 0.60 20.01 9.96
N LEU A 161 1.57 19.24 9.47
CA LEU A 161 2.79 18.90 10.22
C LEU A 161 3.83 20.05 10.24
N TYR A 162 3.84 20.89 9.21
CA TYR A 162 4.83 21.98 9.06
C TYR A 162 4.33 23.36 9.51
N SER A 163 3.02 23.58 9.57
CA SER A 163 2.45 24.92 9.75
C SER A 163 2.25 25.30 11.22
N GLY A 164 2.99 26.32 11.63
CA GLY A 164 2.72 27.16 12.80
C GLY A 164 2.11 28.52 12.43
N GLY A 165 1.13 28.61 11.51
CA GLY A 165 0.27 29.81 11.47
C GLY A 165 -0.23 30.39 10.14
N ALA A 166 -0.54 29.62 9.10
CA ALA A 166 -1.29 30.16 7.94
C ALA A 166 -2.67 29.48 7.79
N SER A 167 -3.74 30.25 8.02
CA SER A 167 -5.14 29.78 7.92
C SER A 167 -5.65 29.87 6.48
N SER A 168 -5.39 28.84 5.67
CA SER A 168 -6.06 28.64 4.37
C SER A 168 -7.33 27.80 4.53
N ASN A 169 -8.23 27.81 3.54
CA ASN A 169 -9.40 26.91 3.53
C ASN A 169 -8.98 25.43 3.48
N GLU A 170 -7.86 25.13 2.82
CA GLU A 170 -7.25 23.80 2.76
C GLU A 170 -6.74 23.36 4.14
N MET A 171 -6.03 24.23 4.86
CA MET A 171 -5.57 23.98 6.22
C MET A 171 -6.73 23.63 7.16
N LYS A 172 -7.86 24.36 7.07
CA LYS A 172 -9.08 24.05 7.84
C LYS A 172 -9.67 22.70 7.46
N SER A 173 -9.70 22.36 6.18
CA SER A 173 -10.18 21.05 5.71
C SER A 173 -9.33 19.93 6.29
N ILE A 174 -8.00 20.08 6.26
CA ILE A 174 -7.06 19.12 6.83
C ILE A 174 -7.23 19.01 8.34
N GLU A 175 -7.27 20.12 9.08
CA GLU A 175 -7.49 20.12 10.53
C GLU A 175 -8.80 19.41 10.91
N THR A 176 -9.86 19.63 10.12
CA THR A 176 -11.14 18.98 10.36
C THR A 176 -11.05 17.48 10.06
N ALA A 177 -10.42 17.07 8.96
CA ALA A 177 -10.19 15.67 8.62
C ALA A 177 -9.38 14.94 9.70
N VAL A 178 -8.29 15.55 10.18
CA VAL A 178 -7.42 15.01 11.24
C VAL A 178 -8.22 14.81 12.53
N LYS A 179 -9.06 15.78 12.90
CA LYS A 179 -9.91 15.72 14.09
C LYS A 179 -10.98 14.63 13.97
N GLU A 180 -11.74 14.61 12.87
CA GLU A 180 -12.84 13.67 12.65
C GLU A 180 -12.37 12.21 12.55
N LEU A 181 -11.24 11.98 11.90
CA LEU A 181 -10.60 10.66 11.82
C LEU A 181 -9.78 10.31 13.08
N GLY A 182 -9.59 11.28 13.98
CA GLY A 182 -8.77 11.17 15.20
C GLY A 182 -7.36 10.68 14.91
N LEU A 183 -6.73 11.28 13.90
CA LEU A 183 -5.38 10.93 13.49
C LEU A 183 -4.36 11.58 14.43
N SER A 184 -3.50 10.76 15.01
CA SER A 184 -2.32 11.26 15.72
C SER A 184 -1.23 11.70 14.74
N THR A 185 -0.23 12.45 15.24
CA THR A 185 0.94 12.85 14.45
C THR A 185 1.63 11.66 13.79
N ARG A 186 1.73 10.54 14.50
CA ARG A 186 2.30 9.30 13.94
C ARG A 186 1.46 8.74 12.80
N ALA A 187 0.14 8.73 12.95
CA ALA A 187 -0.78 8.27 11.91
C ALA A 187 -0.63 9.12 10.63
N MET A 188 -0.59 10.44 10.79
CA MET A 188 -0.38 11.37 9.67
C MET A 188 0.95 11.12 8.96
N LEU A 189 2.05 10.96 9.70
CA LEU A 189 3.36 10.64 9.10
C LEU A 189 3.32 9.32 8.30
N CYS A 190 2.65 8.29 8.82
CA CYS A 190 2.54 7.00 8.13
C CYS A 190 1.68 7.11 6.86
N LEU A 191 0.59 7.88 6.89
CA LEU A 191 -0.24 8.16 5.72
C LEU A 191 0.54 8.95 4.65
N CYS A 192 1.28 9.99 5.06
CA CYS A 192 2.15 10.76 4.16
C CYS A 192 3.20 9.87 3.49
N ALA A 193 3.83 8.98 4.26
CA ALA A 193 4.85 8.08 3.73
C ALA A 193 4.26 7.00 2.80
N ALA A 194 3.04 6.50 3.06
CA ALA A 194 2.33 5.61 2.14
C ALA A 194 2.02 6.32 0.81
N ARG A 195 1.57 7.58 0.86
CA ARG A 195 1.33 8.42 -0.32
C ARG A 195 2.62 8.65 -1.13
N GLU A 196 3.70 9.06 -0.46
CA GLU A 196 4.99 9.33 -1.10
C GLU A 196 5.56 8.06 -1.78
N SER A 197 5.39 6.90 -1.15
CA SER A 197 5.82 5.61 -1.70
C SER A 197 5.11 5.31 -3.02
N GLU A 198 3.79 5.53 -3.09
CA GLU A 198 3.02 5.34 -4.33
C GLU A 198 3.42 6.35 -5.42
N GLN A 199 3.64 7.62 -5.05
CA GLN A 199 4.17 8.63 -5.97
C GLN A 199 5.59 8.29 -6.46
N LYS A 200 6.41 7.62 -5.64
CA LYS A 200 7.72 7.12 -6.05
C LYS A 200 7.58 6.03 -7.13
N LYS A 201 6.62 5.11 -6.99
CA LYS A 201 6.34 4.10 -8.02
C LYS A 201 5.95 4.74 -9.36
N GLN A 202 5.11 5.77 -9.33
CA GLN A 202 4.72 6.50 -10.54
C GLN A 202 5.93 7.17 -11.21
N ARG A 203 6.76 7.91 -10.46
CA ARG A 203 7.99 8.54 -10.98
C ARG A 203 8.98 7.52 -11.54
N ASN A 204 9.10 6.36 -10.88
CA ASN A 204 9.91 5.25 -11.34
C ASN A 204 9.43 4.70 -12.68
N GLN A 205 8.12 4.51 -12.84
CA GLN A 205 7.52 4.11 -14.11
C GLN A 205 7.78 5.16 -15.19
N GLU A 206 7.58 6.45 -14.92
CA GLU A 206 7.85 7.52 -15.89
C GLU A 206 9.33 7.53 -16.33
N LYS A 207 10.26 7.30 -15.40
CA LYS A 207 11.70 7.17 -15.72
C LYS A 207 11.96 6.01 -16.68
N ILE A 208 11.32 4.86 -16.45
CA ILE A 208 11.44 3.67 -17.29
C ILE A 208 10.79 3.89 -18.67
N ASP A 209 9.59 4.48 -18.71
CA ASP A 209 8.89 4.85 -19.94
C ASP A 209 9.71 5.84 -20.79
N ASN A 210 10.37 6.81 -20.16
CA ASN A 210 11.28 7.73 -20.85
C ASN A 210 12.50 7.01 -21.46
N ASN A 211 12.99 5.94 -20.82
CA ASN A 211 14.09 5.12 -21.30
C ASN A 211 13.67 4.14 -22.40
N ARG A 212 12.38 3.95 -22.66
CA ARG A 212 11.87 3.01 -23.68
C ARG A 212 12.48 3.21 -25.06
N LYS A 213 12.58 4.45 -25.54
CA LYS A 213 13.17 4.77 -26.85
C LYS A 213 14.62 4.28 -26.94
N LYS A 214 15.36 4.32 -25.84
CA LYS A 214 16.73 3.79 -25.76
C LYS A 214 16.73 2.27 -25.88
N ILE A 215 15.81 1.58 -25.19
CA ILE A 215 15.65 0.12 -25.29
C ILE A 215 15.34 -0.29 -26.73
N GLU A 216 14.35 0.36 -27.37
CA GLU A 216 13.96 0.10 -28.75
C GLU A 216 15.12 0.33 -29.73
N TYR A 217 15.89 1.40 -29.54
CA TYR A 217 17.08 1.69 -30.35
C TYR A 217 18.18 0.63 -30.18
N THR A 218 18.47 0.23 -28.94
CA THR A 218 19.46 -0.80 -28.63
C THR A 218 19.03 -2.18 -29.18
N LEU A 219 17.74 -2.52 -29.08
CA LEU A 219 17.17 -3.72 -29.70
C LEU A 219 17.32 -3.70 -31.22
N ARG A 220 16.99 -2.58 -31.87
CA ARG A 220 17.12 -2.46 -33.33
C ARG A 220 18.55 -2.69 -33.81
N LYS A 221 19.57 -2.20 -33.07
CA LYS A 221 20.98 -2.50 -33.39
C LYS A 221 21.29 -4.00 -33.35
N LEU A 222 20.73 -4.74 -32.39
CA LEU A 222 20.91 -6.19 -32.29
C LEU A 222 20.13 -6.92 -33.38
N GLU A 223 18.94 -6.45 -33.74
CA GLU A 223 18.17 -6.96 -34.88
C GLU A 223 18.94 -6.78 -36.20
N ASP A 224 19.53 -5.59 -36.42
CA ASP A 224 20.37 -5.29 -37.58
C ASP A 224 21.61 -6.20 -37.63
N TYR A 225 22.26 -6.44 -36.48
CA TYR A 225 23.38 -7.37 -36.38
C TYR A 225 22.95 -8.81 -36.72
N ARG A 226 21.81 -9.26 -36.18
CA ARG A 226 21.24 -10.58 -36.47
C ARG A 226 20.93 -10.74 -37.96
N ASP A 227 20.36 -9.72 -38.59
CA ASP A 227 19.99 -9.78 -40.00
C ASP A 227 21.22 -9.76 -40.93
N LYS A 228 22.29 -9.03 -40.57
CA LYS A 228 23.60 -9.16 -41.24
C LYS A 228 24.18 -10.56 -41.06
N GLY A 229 24.09 -11.13 -39.87
CA GLY A 229 24.56 -12.48 -39.58
C GLY A 229 23.82 -13.57 -40.37
N LYS A 230 22.54 -13.37 -40.74
CA LYS A 230 21.81 -14.27 -41.65
C LYS A 230 22.39 -14.29 -43.07
N MET A 231 23.03 -13.20 -43.50
CA MET A 231 23.69 -13.10 -44.80
C MET A 231 25.11 -13.70 -44.77
N SER A 232 25.66 -13.93 -43.58
CA SER A 232 26.92 -14.63 -43.37
C SER A 232 26.73 -16.15 -43.38
N LYS A 233 27.70 -16.88 -43.93
CA LYS A 233 27.69 -18.36 -43.97
C LYS A 233 27.73 -19.01 -42.58
N ILE A 234 28.17 -18.28 -41.57
CA ILE A 234 28.44 -18.79 -40.22
C ILE A 234 27.24 -18.53 -39.29
N GLY A 235 26.34 -17.58 -39.62
CA GLY A 235 25.23 -17.19 -38.77
C GLY A 235 25.64 -16.25 -37.62
N TYR A 236 24.69 -15.49 -37.09
CA TYR A 236 24.95 -14.47 -36.06
C TYR A 236 25.39 -15.08 -34.71
N TYR A 237 24.85 -16.25 -34.32
CA TYR A 237 25.18 -16.90 -33.05
C TYR A 237 26.64 -17.33 -33.00
N ASP A 238 27.10 -18.03 -34.04
CA ASP A 238 28.48 -18.51 -34.11
C ASP A 238 29.46 -17.35 -34.37
N ALA A 239 29.08 -16.33 -35.16
CA ALA A 239 29.87 -15.11 -35.30
C ALA A 239 30.07 -14.41 -33.94
N PHE A 240 28.98 -14.22 -33.19
CA PHE A 240 29.03 -13.63 -31.84
C PHE A 240 29.85 -14.47 -30.86
N LYS A 241 29.86 -15.80 -31.02
CA LYS A 241 30.64 -16.71 -30.18
C LYS A 241 32.13 -16.64 -30.50
N LEU A 242 32.49 -16.46 -31.77
CA LEU A 242 33.88 -16.39 -32.23
C LEU A 242 34.50 -15.00 -32.04
N GLN A 243 33.68 -13.94 -32.06
CA GLN A 243 34.09 -12.53 -31.87
C GLN A 243 35.30 -12.14 -32.73
N THR A 244 35.23 -12.42 -34.02
CA THR A 244 36.35 -12.17 -34.93
C THR A 244 36.31 -10.77 -35.54
N GLU A 245 35.10 -10.21 -35.69
CA GLU A 245 34.90 -8.90 -36.33
C GLU A 245 34.54 -7.82 -35.32
N ARG A 246 34.79 -6.56 -35.67
CA ARG A 246 34.48 -5.41 -34.80
C ARG A 246 33.00 -5.35 -34.46
N GLU A 247 32.14 -5.68 -35.42
CA GLU A 247 30.69 -5.71 -35.27
C GLU A 247 30.24 -6.71 -34.19
N ASP A 248 30.97 -7.80 -33.98
CA ASP A 248 30.66 -8.79 -32.93
C ASP A 248 30.91 -8.22 -31.53
N TYR A 249 31.99 -7.45 -31.37
CA TYR A 249 32.29 -6.72 -30.14
C TYR A 249 31.25 -5.62 -29.86
N ASP A 250 30.88 -4.85 -30.88
CA ASP A 250 29.85 -3.81 -30.78
C ASP A 250 28.49 -4.42 -30.40
N ALA A 251 28.15 -5.60 -30.95
CA ALA A 251 26.96 -6.35 -30.56
C ALA A 251 27.02 -6.80 -29.09
N ASN A 252 28.19 -7.24 -28.58
CA ASN A 252 28.32 -7.62 -27.18
C ASN A 252 28.18 -6.43 -26.22
N VAL A 253 28.74 -5.27 -26.56
CA VAL A 253 28.53 -4.03 -25.79
C VAL A 253 27.05 -3.67 -25.77
N THR A 254 26.40 -3.68 -26.94
CA THR A 254 24.96 -3.39 -27.08
C THR A 254 24.10 -4.36 -26.25
N ARG A 255 24.45 -5.65 -26.25
CA ARG A 255 23.79 -6.69 -25.43
C ARG A 255 23.95 -6.42 -23.93
N LEU A 256 25.15 -6.03 -23.48
CA LEU A 256 25.40 -5.71 -22.07
C LEU A 256 24.64 -4.47 -21.62
N GLU A 257 24.57 -3.43 -22.45
CA GLU A 257 23.76 -2.24 -22.18
C GLU A 257 22.28 -2.61 -22.00
N LEU A 258 21.75 -3.43 -22.91
CA LEU A 258 20.36 -3.88 -22.85
C LEU A 258 20.10 -4.72 -21.60
N ALA A 259 20.98 -5.66 -21.27
CA ALA A 259 20.89 -6.47 -20.07
C ALA A 259 20.93 -5.62 -18.79
N GLY A 260 21.73 -4.56 -18.77
CA GLY A 260 21.78 -3.61 -17.64
C GLY A 260 20.45 -2.90 -17.43
N ILE A 261 19.84 -2.39 -18.50
CA ILE A 261 18.54 -1.70 -18.42
C ILE A 261 17.44 -2.65 -17.92
N TRP A 262 17.35 -3.86 -18.48
CA TRP A 262 16.35 -4.85 -18.04
C TRP A 262 16.61 -5.35 -16.61
N SER A 263 17.87 -5.45 -16.18
CA SER A 263 18.21 -5.82 -14.80
C SER A 263 17.74 -4.76 -13.80
N GLU A 264 17.85 -3.47 -14.13
CA GLU A 264 17.31 -2.38 -13.32
C GLU A 264 15.79 -2.50 -13.19
N ILE A 265 15.07 -2.72 -14.30
CA ILE A 265 13.60 -2.89 -14.29
C ILE A 265 13.18 -4.10 -13.45
N ILE A 266 13.83 -5.25 -13.62
CA ILE A 266 13.55 -6.48 -12.85
C ILE A 266 13.80 -6.28 -11.36
N GLU A 267 14.87 -5.57 -11.00
CA GLU A 267 15.18 -5.30 -9.59
C GLU A 267 14.14 -4.36 -8.96
N MET A 268 13.64 -3.37 -9.71
CA MET A 268 12.56 -2.50 -9.25
C MET A 268 11.24 -3.28 -9.07
N LEU A 269 10.92 -4.22 -9.96
CA LEU A 269 9.77 -5.13 -9.80
C LEU A 269 9.88 -5.97 -8.53
N LYS A 270 11.04 -6.60 -8.29
CA LYS A 270 11.28 -7.43 -7.09
C LYS A 270 11.14 -6.64 -5.79
N ARG A 271 11.44 -5.34 -5.82
CA ARG A 271 11.34 -4.43 -4.67
C ARG A 271 9.99 -3.74 -4.53
N TYR A 272 9.01 -4.08 -5.38
CA TYR A 272 7.69 -3.44 -5.42
C TYR A 272 7.79 -1.91 -5.62
N GLU A 273 8.77 -1.47 -6.41
CA GLU A 273 9.04 -0.05 -6.69
C GLU A 273 8.37 0.44 -7.98
N LEU A 274 7.49 -0.37 -8.59
CA LEU A 274 6.69 -0.03 -9.76
C LEU A 274 5.20 -0.20 -9.47
N PRO A 275 4.32 0.52 -10.18
CA PRO A 275 2.89 0.46 -9.94
C PRO A 275 2.31 -0.92 -10.22
N ASP A 276 1.24 -1.26 -9.51
CA ASP A 276 0.48 -2.48 -9.75
C ASP A 276 -0.03 -2.48 -11.20
N GLY A 277 0.13 -3.61 -11.88
CA GLY A 277 -0.24 -3.77 -13.29
C GLY A 277 0.82 -3.34 -14.29
N PHE A 278 1.99 -2.84 -13.87
CA PHE A 278 3.12 -2.57 -14.78
C PHE A 278 3.48 -3.82 -15.61
N GLU A 279 3.53 -5.00 -14.97
CA GLU A 279 3.85 -6.27 -15.64
C GLU A 279 2.81 -6.69 -16.70
N CYS A 280 1.60 -6.14 -16.64
CA CYS A 280 0.51 -6.46 -17.56
C CYS A 280 0.39 -5.45 -18.71
N ARG A 281 1.23 -4.42 -18.74
CA ARG A 281 1.22 -3.41 -19.79
C ARG A 281 1.68 -4.03 -21.11
N GLU A 282 0.78 -4.09 -22.09
CA GLU A 282 1.00 -4.74 -23.39
C GLU A 282 2.28 -4.25 -24.08
N ASP A 283 2.56 -2.96 -23.99
CA ASP A 283 3.74 -2.35 -24.59
C ASP A 283 5.06 -2.82 -23.97
N TRP A 284 5.08 -3.08 -22.66
CA TRP A 284 6.22 -3.65 -21.96
C TRP A 284 6.34 -5.16 -22.16
N VAL A 285 5.21 -5.87 -22.25
CA VAL A 285 5.18 -7.30 -22.57
C VAL A 285 5.72 -7.56 -23.97
N GLU A 286 5.29 -6.78 -24.97
CA GLU A 286 5.79 -6.88 -26.34
C GLU A 286 7.31 -6.59 -26.38
N LEU A 287 7.74 -5.51 -25.73
CA LEU A 287 9.16 -5.13 -25.69
C LEU A 287 10.02 -6.19 -24.99
N GLY A 288 9.53 -6.78 -23.91
CA GLY A 288 10.20 -7.87 -23.19
C GLY A 288 10.25 -9.18 -23.96
N THR A 289 9.26 -9.44 -24.82
CA THR A 289 9.19 -10.66 -25.65
C THR A 289 10.09 -10.57 -26.90
N ARG A 290 10.42 -9.36 -27.35
CA ARG A 290 11.28 -9.12 -28.51
C ARG A 290 12.78 -9.31 -28.25
N LEU A 291 13.19 -9.42 -26.98
CA LEU A 291 14.54 -9.77 -26.54
C LEU A 291 14.99 -11.13 -27.10
#